data_AF-A0A1H9LEC0-F1
#
_entry.id   AF-A0A1H9LEC0-F1
#
_cell.length_a   1.000
_cell.length_b   1.000
_cell.length_c   1.000
_cell.angle_alpha   90.00
_cell.angle_beta   90.00
_cell.angle_gamma   90.00
#
_symmetry.space_group_name_H-M   'P 1'
#
loop_
_entity.id
_entity.type
_entity.pdbx_description
1 polymer ?
#
loop_
_entity_poly.entity_id
_entity_poly.type
_entity_poly.pdbx_seq_one_letter_code
_entity_poly.pdbx_strand_id
1 'polypeptide(L)'
;MRSVVILAICTLAACSDAGAEEEQKYQMVERQNATYPEKYRARELCKQGQRVADAYLNAKNEEKYKIWKLRSDIECSLAEL
;
A
#
# COMPACT_ATOMS: atom_id res chain seq x y z
N MET A 1 48.17 24.10 0.04
CA MET A 1 47.99 22.67 -0.28
C MET A 1 46.78 22.16 0.48
N ARG A 2 45.87 21.50 -0.25
CA ARG A 2 44.85 20.53 0.21
C ARG A 2 43.75 21.04 1.16
N SER A 3 42.77 21.71 0.58
CA SER A 3 41.39 21.72 1.10
C SER A 3 40.78 20.33 0.88
N VAL A 4 40.56 19.57 1.95
CA VAL A 4 39.86 18.28 1.90
C VAL A 4 38.37 18.55 2.05
N VAL A 5 37.66 18.63 0.91
CA VAL A 5 36.20 18.68 0.89
C VAL A 5 35.70 17.26 1.11
N ILE A 6 35.36 16.93 2.36
CA ILE A 6 34.66 15.69 2.71
C ILE A 6 33.21 15.88 2.27
N LEU A 7 32.91 15.43 1.05
CA LEU A 7 31.55 15.34 0.54
C LEU A 7 30.84 14.22 1.32
N ALA A 8 30.16 14.58 2.40
CA ALA A 8 29.25 13.70 3.11
C ALA A 8 28.04 13.42 2.19
N ILE A 9 28.16 12.36 1.38
CA ILE A 9 27.04 11.77 0.64
C ILE A 9 26.20 11.05 1.70
N CYS A 10 25.31 11.80 2.35
CA CYS A 10 24.21 11.22 3.12
C CYS A 10 23.34 10.48 2.11
N THR A 11 23.57 9.18 1.98
CA THR A 11 22.68 8.25 1.31
C THR A 11 21.33 8.35 1.99
N LEU A 12 20.40 9.07 1.36
CA LEU A 12 18.97 8.97 1.63
C LEU A 12 18.58 7.53 1.32
N ALA A 13 18.72 6.66 2.32
CA ALA A 13 17.82 5.53 2.44
C ALA A 13 16.43 6.15 2.61
N ALA A 14 15.79 6.48 1.49
CA ALA A 14 14.36 6.67 1.43
C ALA A 14 13.77 5.30 1.78
N CYS A 15 13.62 5.05 3.08
CA CYS A 15 12.81 3.96 3.58
C CYS A 15 11.36 4.30 3.22
N SER A 16 11.01 4.18 1.94
CA SER A 16 9.61 4.19 1.53
C SER A 16 8.97 3.02 2.23
N ASP A 17 8.06 3.29 3.15
CA ASP A 17 7.26 2.27 3.81
C ASP A 17 6.52 1.49 2.70
N ALA A 18 6.89 0.23 2.51
CA ALA A 18 6.31 -0.61 1.47
C ALA A 18 4.78 -0.66 1.57
N GLY A 19 4.23 -0.54 2.78
CA GLY A 19 2.80 -0.42 2.99
C GLY A 19 2.23 0.87 2.39
N ALA A 20 2.91 2.01 2.55
CA ALA A 20 2.45 3.29 2.01
C ALA A 20 2.47 3.33 0.47
N GLU A 21 3.42 2.64 -0.18
CA GLU A 21 3.42 2.50 -1.64
C GLU A 21 2.19 1.72 -2.12
N GLU A 22 1.89 0.59 -1.47
CA GLU A 22 0.70 -0.21 -1.81
C GLU A 22 -0.60 0.57 -1.48
N GLU A 23 -0.65 1.38 -0.42
CA GLU A 23 -1.80 2.26 -0.13
C GLU A 23 -2.08 3.22 -1.30
N GLN A 24 -1.03 3.79 -1.89
CA GLN A 24 -1.18 4.67 -3.06
C GLN A 24 -1.72 3.91 -4.27
N LYS A 25 -1.25 2.68 -4.51
CA LYS A 25 -1.77 1.81 -5.57
C LYS A 25 -3.24 1.49 -5.36
N TYR A 26 -3.64 1.17 -4.12
CA TYR A 26 -5.04 0.97 -3.76
C TYR A 26 -5.89 2.19 -4.12
N GLN A 27 -5.48 3.40 -3.72
CA GLN A 27 -6.21 4.63 -4.02
C GLN A 27 -6.30 4.94 -5.52
N MET A 28 -5.31 4.52 -6.31
CA MET A 28 -5.38 4.63 -7.77
C MET A 28 -6.40 3.64 -8.34
N VAL A 29 -6.38 2.38 -7.91
CA VAL A 29 -7.35 1.35 -8.34
C VAL A 29 -8.77 1.74 -7.97
N GLU A 30 -8.98 2.26 -6.75
CA GLU A 30 -10.29 2.74 -6.28
C GLU A 30 -10.85 3.85 -7.17
N ARG A 31 -10.01 4.81 -7.56
CA ARG A 31 -10.41 5.91 -8.46
C ARG A 31 -10.64 5.42 -9.89
N GLN A 32 -9.77 4.56 -10.41
CA GLN A 32 -9.88 4.06 -11.80
C GLN A 32 -11.12 3.19 -12.01
N ASN A 33 -11.52 2.44 -10.99
CA ASN A 33 -12.66 1.52 -11.07
C ASN A 33 -13.95 2.11 -10.47
N ALA A 34 -13.99 3.42 -10.20
CA ALA A 34 -15.13 4.05 -9.53
C ALA A 34 -16.47 3.90 -10.30
N THR A 35 -16.40 3.78 -11.63
CA THR A 35 -17.56 3.63 -12.53
C THR A 35 -17.87 2.17 -12.88
N TYR A 36 -17.06 1.23 -12.42
CA TYR A 36 -17.22 -0.19 -12.73
C TYR A 36 -18.35 -0.77 -11.87
N PRO A 37 -19.04 -1.83 -12.33
CA PRO A 37 -20.07 -2.46 -11.52
C PRO A 37 -19.48 -2.92 -10.18
N GLU A 38 -20.26 -2.80 -9.11
CA GLU A 38 -19.80 -2.97 -7.72
C GLU A 38 -19.01 -4.25 -7.50
N LYS A 39 -19.51 -5.39 -7.99
CA LYS A 39 -18.84 -6.69 -7.89
C LYS A 39 -17.42 -6.69 -8.48
N TYR A 40 -17.22 -6.04 -9.63
CA TYR A 40 -15.90 -5.94 -10.27
C TYR A 40 -14.99 -4.99 -9.51
N ARG A 41 -15.52 -3.84 -9.06
CA ARG A 41 -14.77 -2.88 -8.26
C ARG A 41 -14.31 -3.52 -6.94
N ALA A 42 -15.22 -4.16 -6.21
CA ALA A 42 -14.95 -4.87 -4.96
C ALA A 42 -13.88 -5.96 -5.14
N ARG A 43 -13.91 -6.69 -6.27
CA ARG A 43 -12.88 -7.70 -6.57
C ARG A 43 -11.48 -7.10 -6.71
N GLU A 44 -11.35 -5.98 -7.41
CA GLU A 44 -10.06 -5.30 -7.57
C GLU A 44 -9.58 -4.66 -6.26
N LEU A 45 -10.51 -4.09 -5.48
CA LEU A 45 -10.22 -3.52 -4.16
C LEU A 45 -9.83 -4.59 -3.14
N CYS A 46 -10.48 -5.75 -3.13
CA CYS A 46 -10.11 -6.91 -2.32
C CYS A 46 -8.65 -7.30 -2.58
N LYS A 47 -8.29 -7.53 -3.86
CA LYS A 47 -6.94 -7.93 -4.26
C LYS A 47 -5.88 -6.91 -3.86
N GLN A 48 -6.15 -5.62 -4.05
CA GLN A 48 -5.19 -4.58 -3.66
C GLN A 48 -5.14 -4.38 -2.15
N GLY A 49 -6.28 -4.42 -1.46
CA GLY A 49 -6.34 -4.29 -0.01
C GLY A 49 -5.54 -5.38 0.71
N GLN A 50 -5.57 -6.62 0.20
CA GLN A 50 -4.73 -7.71 0.70
C GLN A 50 -3.24 -7.41 0.53
N ARG A 51 -2.82 -6.87 -0.61
CA ARG A 51 -1.41 -6.48 -0.84
C ARG A 51 -0.94 -5.39 0.11
N VAL A 52 -1.80 -4.41 0.41
CA VAL A 52 -1.50 -3.38 1.41
C VAL A 52 -1.33 -3.99 2.80
N ALA A 53 -2.26 -4.88 3.20
CA ALA A 53 -2.18 -5.56 4.48
C ALA A 53 -0.88 -6.36 4.58
N ASP A 54 -0.55 -7.18 3.56
CA ASP A 54 0.67 -7.98 3.53
C ASP A 54 1.94 -7.11 3.56
N ALA A 55 1.94 -5.97 2.86
CA ALA A 55 3.05 -5.03 2.90
C ALA A 55 3.27 -4.46 4.30
N TYR A 56 2.21 -4.08 5.01
CA TYR A 56 2.32 -3.64 6.41
C TYR A 56 2.69 -4.76 7.38
N LEU A 57 2.25 -5.99 7.13
CA LEU A 57 2.66 -7.15 7.90
C LEU A 57 4.18 -7.39 7.75
N ASN A 58 4.69 -7.33 6.51
CA ASN A 58 6.12 -7.46 6.22
C ASN A 58 6.95 -6.31 6.79
N ALA A 59 6.39 -5.11 6.81
CA ALA A 59 6.97 -3.94 7.48
C ALA A 59 6.86 -3.98 9.01
N LYS A 60 6.26 -5.04 9.59
CA LYS A 60 6.01 -5.21 11.04
C LYS A 60 5.16 -4.09 11.64
N ASN A 61 4.31 -3.45 10.84
CA ASN A 61 3.36 -2.44 11.29
C ASN A 61 1.99 -3.11 11.54
N GLU A 62 1.83 -3.70 12.73
CA GLU A 62 0.62 -4.45 13.07
C GLU A 62 -0.66 -3.62 13.10
N GLU A 63 -0.56 -2.34 13.48
CA GLU A 63 -1.72 -1.45 13.55
C GLU A 63 -2.32 -1.26 12.15
N LYS A 64 -1.47 -0.87 11.20
CA LYS A 64 -1.87 -0.71 9.80
C LYS A 64 -2.31 -2.02 9.18
N TYR A 65 -1.61 -3.13 9.47
CA TYR A 65 -2.02 -4.45 9.01
C TYR A 65 -3.47 -4.78 9.43
N LYS A 66 -3.83 -4.59 10.70
CA LYS A 66 -5.19 -4.90 11.20
C LYS A 66 -6.26 -4.07 10.49
N ILE A 67 -5.99 -2.77 10.28
CA ILE A 67 -6.91 -1.86 9.58
C ILE A 67 -7.12 -2.34 8.13
N TRP A 68 -6.04 -2.60 7.41
CA TRP A 68 -6.10 -2.99 6.01
C TRP A 68 -6.64 -4.41 5.81
N LYS A 69 -6.36 -5.32 6.74
CA LYS A 69 -6.94 -6.67 6.72
C LYS A 69 -8.47 -6.60 6.82
N LEU A 70 -9.00 -5.88 7.80
CA LEU A 70 -10.44 -5.69 7.96
C LEU A 70 -11.06 -5.06 6.71
N ARG A 71 -10.43 -4.00 6.19
CA ARG A 71 -10.92 -3.35 4.96
C ARG A 71 -10.94 -4.32 3.78
N SER A 72 -9.87 -5.08 3.58
CA SER A 72 -9.79 -6.06 2.50
C SER A 72 -10.85 -7.15 2.63
N ASP A 73 -11.14 -7.62 3.84
CA ASP A 73 -12.13 -8.68 4.08
C ASP A 73 -13.55 -8.23 3.72
N ILE A 74 -13.88 -6.96 3.98
CA ILE A 74 -15.15 -6.36 3.55
C ILE A 74 -15.23 -6.32 2.02
N GLU A 75 -14.20 -5.81 1.35
CA GLU A 75 -14.18 -5.74 -0.12
C GLU A 75 -14.23 -7.13 -0.76
N CYS A 76 -13.57 -8.13 -0.16
CA CYS A 76 -13.63 -9.51 -0.64
C CYS A 76 -15.04 -10.11 -0.47
N SER A 77 -15.70 -9.84 0.65
CA SER A 77 -17.08 -10.29 0.88
C SER A 77 -18.03 -9.65 -0.15
N LEU A 78 -17.86 -8.36 -0.46
CA LEU A 78 -18.63 -7.66 -1.48
C LEU A 78 -18.38 -8.20 -2.89
N ALA A 79 -17.18 -8.71 -3.18
CA ALA A 79 -16.85 -9.31 -4.47
C ALA A 79 -17.53 -10.66 -4.70
N GLU A 80 -17.91 -11.35 -3.62
CA GLU A 80 -18.54 -12.67 -3.65
C GLU A 80 -20.06 -12.61 -3.74
N LEU A 81 -20.69 -11.53 -3.25
CA LEU A 81 -22.12 -11.22 -3.42
C LEU A 81 -22.50 -11.07 -4.91
#